data_AF-A0A537GGT6-F1
#
_entry.id   AF-A0A537GGT6-F1
#
_cell.length_a   1.000
_cell.length_b   1.000
_cell.length_c   1.000
_cell.angle_alpha   90.00
_cell.angle_beta   90.00
_cell.angle_gamma   90.00
#
_symmetry.space_group_name_H-M   'P 1'
#
loop_
_entity.id
_entity.type
_entity.pdbx_description
1 polymer ?
#
loop_
_entity_poly.entity_id
_entity_poly.type
_entity_poly.pdbx_seq_one_letter_code
_entity_poly.pdbx_strand_id
1 'polypeptide(L)'
;MKIEFTAKRVRLARVAIALVAISLAGYVAYAATQLSISNTGSVTTVGANWQGATFAPGTVPNCATATYSDTPSAITTWSVPASGSQTAGICVKNISTSSHTFTVTTTALTGSVTVACSDATNPTPSATITSASILAGSTDLVTVTVSAGSASSGSLSFTTNIA
;
A
#
# COMPACT_ATOMS: atom_id res chain seq x y z
N MET A 1 -11.83 -41.59 -44.86
CA MET A 1 -10.70 -40.66 -45.11
C MET A 1 -9.52 -41.12 -44.27
N LYS A 2 -8.40 -41.50 -44.89
CA LYS A 2 -7.18 -41.92 -44.19
C LYS A 2 -6.25 -40.70 -44.12
N ILE A 3 -6.04 -40.15 -42.93
CA ILE A 3 -5.19 -38.97 -42.76
C ILE A 3 -3.74 -39.45 -42.70
N GLU A 4 -3.02 -39.36 -43.81
CA GLU A 4 -1.59 -39.68 -43.85
C GLU A 4 -0.76 -38.52 -43.31
N PHE A 5 -0.15 -38.74 -42.14
CA PHE A 5 0.77 -37.79 -41.54
C PHE A 5 2.17 -37.96 -42.14
N THR A 6 2.45 -37.25 -43.23
CA THR A 6 3.82 -37.14 -43.75
C THR A 6 4.72 -36.49 -42.68
N ALA A 7 5.97 -36.93 -42.52
CA ALA A 7 6.90 -36.42 -41.50
C ALA A 7 7.03 -34.88 -41.48
N LYS A 8 6.89 -34.24 -42.65
CA LYS A 8 6.88 -32.78 -42.82
C LYS A 8 5.66 -32.12 -42.14
N ARG A 9 4.47 -32.73 -42.21
CA ARG A 9 3.24 -32.28 -41.55
C ARG A 9 3.30 -32.48 -40.03
N VAL A 10 3.95 -33.54 -39.57
CA VAL A 10 4.19 -33.78 -38.12
C VAL A 10 5.14 -32.73 -37.54
N ARG A 11 6.23 -32.38 -38.25
CA ARG A 11 7.13 -31.30 -37.83
C ARG A 11 6.42 -29.94 -37.75
N LEU A 12 5.60 -29.63 -38.76
CA LEU A 12 4.83 -28.38 -38.77
C LEU A 12 3.83 -28.31 -37.61
N ALA A 13 3.12 -29.42 -37.33
CA ALA A 13 2.20 -29.50 -36.19
C ALA A 13 2.93 -29.32 -34.85
N ARG A 14 4.13 -29.91 -34.68
CA ARG A 14 4.95 -29.71 -33.46
C ARG A 14 5.38 -28.26 -33.27
N VAL A 15 5.78 -27.57 -34.35
CA VAL A 15 6.14 -26.15 -34.29
C VAL A 15 4.92 -25.29 -33.93
N ALA A 16 3.75 -25.57 -34.53
CA ALA A 16 2.52 -24.86 -34.20
C ALA A 16 2.11 -25.07 -32.73
N ILE A 17 2.17 -26.30 -32.23
CA ILE A 17 1.89 -26.61 -30.81
C ILE A 17 2.89 -25.90 -29.89
N ALA A 18 4.17 -25.89 -30.24
CA ALA A 18 5.19 -25.19 -29.47
C ALA A 18 4.94 -23.68 -29.40
N LEU A 19 4.54 -23.05 -30.52
CA LEU A 19 4.19 -21.63 -30.55
C LEU A 19 2.96 -21.30 -29.70
N VAL A 20 1.93 -22.15 -29.72
CA VAL A 20 0.74 -22.00 -28.87
C VAL A 20 1.09 -22.18 -27.40
N ALA A 21 1.97 -23.13 -27.07
CA ALA A 21 2.42 -23.33 -25.69
C ALA A 21 3.22 -22.11 -25.17
N ILE A 22 4.09 -21.54 -26.00
CA ILE A 22 4.87 -20.33 -25.67
C ILE A 22 3.95 -19.12 -25.49
N SER A 23 2.96 -18.93 -26.37
CA SER A 23 2.03 -17.81 -26.27
C SER A 23 1.15 -17.92 -25.02
N LEU A 24 0.70 -19.13 -24.67
CA LEU A 24 -0.09 -19.37 -23.46
C LEU A 24 0.75 -19.13 -22.20
N ALA A 25 2.00 -19.60 -22.17
CA ALA A 25 2.92 -19.35 -21.06
C ALA A 25 3.22 -17.84 -20.89
N GLY A 26 3.44 -17.13 -22.00
CA GLY A 26 3.64 -15.68 -21.98
C GLY A 26 2.40 -14.93 -21.48
N TYR A 27 1.20 -15.36 -21.90
CA TYR A 27 -0.05 -14.76 -21.44
C TYR A 27 -0.30 -15.00 -19.94
N VAL A 28 -0.05 -16.21 -19.45
CA VAL A 28 -0.17 -16.53 -18.01
C VAL A 28 0.83 -15.73 -17.17
N ALA A 29 2.08 -15.59 -17.64
CA ALA A 29 3.08 -14.76 -16.98
C ALA A 29 2.65 -13.29 -16.93
N TYR A 30 2.12 -12.76 -18.03
CA TYR A 30 1.61 -11.39 -18.08
C TYR A 30 0.39 -11.17 -17.18
N ALA A 31 -0.56 -12.10 -17.16
CA ALA A 31 -1.71 -12.04 -16.26
C ALA A 31 -1.31 -12.05 -14.78
N ALA A 32 -0.27 -12.81 -14.41
CA ALA A 32 0.28 -12.80 -13.05
C ALA A 32 0.87 -11.43 -12.64
N THR A 33 1.37 -10.64 -13.59
CA THR A 33 1.88 -9.28 -13.30
C THR A 33 0.78 -8.23 -13.07
N GLN A 34 -0.48 -8.54 -13.37
CA GLN A 34 -1.63 -7.64 -13.15
C GLN A 34 -2.35 -7.89 -11.81
N LEU A 35 -1.84 -8.80 -10.98
CA LEU A 35 -2.39 -9.03 -9.65
C LEU A 35 -2.16 -7.78 -8.78
N SER A 36 -3.25 -7.27 -8.19
CA SER A 36 -3.22 -6.17 -7.23
C SER A 36 -4.01 -6.53 -5.98
N ILE A 37 -3.57 -5.95 -4.86
CA ILE A 37 -4.17 -6.17 -3.55
C ILE A 37 -4.90 -4.90 -3.18
N SER A 38 -6.21 -5.04 -2.95
CA SER A 38 -6.99 -3.95 -2.40
C SER A 38 -6.76 -3.90 -0.90
N ASN A 39 -6.42 -2.73 -0.36
CA ASN A 39 -6.32 -2.54 1.08
C ASN A 39 -7.29 -1.45 1.54
N THR A 40 -7.63 -1.49 2.82
CA THR A 40 -8.29 -0.37 3.48
C THR A 40 -7.48 0.00 4.71
N GLY A 41 -7.05 1.25 4.80
CA GLY A 41 -6.38 1.79 5.98
C GLY A 41 -7.36 2.59 6.82
N SER A 42 -7.58 2.23 8.07
CA SER A 42 -8.24 3.12 9.03
C SER A 42 -7.20 3.89 9.83
N VAL A 43 -7.52 5.12 10.20
CA VAL A 43 -6.68 5.95 11.05
C VAL A 43 -7.49 6.31 12.28
N THR A 44 -6.91 6.10 13.46
CA THR A 44 -7.51 6.54 14.72
C THR A 44 -6.53 7.41 15.50
N THR A 45 -7.02 8.51 16.04
CA THR A 45 -6.30 9.34 17.00
C THR A 45 -6.75 8.94 18.40
N VAL A 46 -5.80 8.54 19.24
CA VAL A 46 -6.02 8.05 20.59
C VAL A 46 -5.55 9.13 21.55
N GLY A 47 -6.48 9.68 22.33
CA GLY A 47 -6.20 10.81 23.24
C GLY A 47 -6.59 12.16 22.66
N ALA A 48 -6.67 13.17 23.53
CA ALA A 48 -7.28 14.48 23.22
C ALA A 48 -6.31 15.51 22.61
N ASN A 49 -5.06 15.13 22.33
CA ASN A 49 -4.02 16.07 21.89
C ASN A 49 -3.84 16.12 20.37
N TRP A 50 -4.43 15.19 19.64
CA TRP A 50 -4.12 14.97 18.22
C TRP A 50 -5.37 14.92 17.36
N GLN A 51 -5.31 15.61 16.23
CA GLN A 51 -6.25 15.43 15.12
C GLN A 51 -5.51 14.99 13.88
N GLY A 52 -6.19 14.21 13.04
CA GLY A 52 -5.62 13.70 11.80
C GLY A 52 -6.36 14.18 10.56
N ALA A 53 -5.64 14.22 9.45
CA ALA A 53 -6.19 14.38 8.11
C ALA A 53 -5.49 13.41 7.16
N THR A 54 -6.26 12.62 6.43
CA THR A 54 -5.73 11.56 5.56
C THR A 54 -5.74 11.95 4.10
N PHE A 55 -4.71 11.54 3.38
CA PHE A 55 -4.54 11.74 1.94
C PHE A 55 -4.50 10.40 1.24
N ALA A 56 -5.15 10.30 0.09
CA ALA A 56 -5.17 9.05 -0.69
C ALA A 56 -3.75 8.71 -1.22
N PRO A 57 -3.46 7.43 -1.50
CA PRO A 57 -2.19 7.05 -2.08
C PRO A 57 -1.91 7.79 -3.39
N GLY A 58 -0.65 8.20 -3.59
CA GLY A 58 -0.22 8.93 -4.80
C GLY A 58 -0.59 10.42 -4.84
N THR A 59 -1.27 10.95 -3.81
CA THR A 59 -1.50 12.39 -3.67
C THR A 59 -0.39 13.04 -2.85
N VAL A 60 0.00 14.27 -3.18
CA VAL A 60 0.97 15.04 -2.38
C VAL A 60 0.25 15.64 -1.18
N PRO A 61 0.57 15.23 0.07
CA PRO A 61 -0.10 15.75 1.25
C PRO A 61 0.23 17.23 1.48
N ASN A 62 -0.77 18.02 1.87
CA ASN A 62 -0.57 19.41 2.30
C ASN A 62 -1.19 19.64 3.68
N CYS A 63 -0.37 19.56 4.72
CA CYS A 63 -0.82 19.70 6.11
C CYS A 63 -1.27 21.12 6.47
N ALA A 64 -0.92 22.15 5.69
CA ALA A 64 -1.32 23.52 5.96
C ALA A 64 -2.79 23.79 5.63
N THR A 65 -3.37 23.09 4.64
CA THR A 65 -4.75 23.30 4.17
C THR A 65 -5.66 22.11 4.42
N ALA A 66 -5.19 21.11 5.16
CA ALA A 66 -5.96 19.91 5.45
C ALA A 66 -7.14 20.19 6.39
N THR A 67 -8.21 19.40 6.27
CA THR A 67 -9.32 19.41 7.24
C THR A 67 -9.04 18.37 8.31
N TYR A 68 -8.77 18.83 9.53
CA TYR A 68 -8.42 17.98 10.67
C TYR A 68 -9.67 17.51 11.42
N SER A 69 -9.62 16.28 11.91
CA SER A 69 -10.72 15.64 12.64
C SER A 69 -10.16 14.74 13.75
N ASP A 70 -10.92 14.61 14.85
CA ASP A 70 -10.68 13.62 15.91
C ASP A 70 -11.00 12.19 15.42
N THR A 71 -11.74 12.08 14.31
CA THR A 71 -11.97 10.82 13.59
C THR A 71 -11.60 11.03 12.13
N PRO A 72 -10.32 10.87 11.77
CA PRO A 72 -9.87 11.05 10.40
C PRO A 72 -10.56 10.07 9.45
N SER A 73 -10.80 10.49 8.21
CA SER A 73 -11.40 9.61 7.19
C SER A 73 -10.54 8.37 6.96
N ALA A 74 -11.19 7.24 6.68
CA ALA A 74 -10.47 6.04 6.26
C ALA A 74 -9.87 6.23 4.86
N ILE A 75 -8.73 5.59 4.62
CA ILE A 75 -8.08 5.53 3.31
C ILE A 75 -8.58 4.26 2.62
N THR A 76 -9.62 4.42 1.79
CA THR A 76 -10.34 3.29 1.17
C THR A 76 -9.79 2.84 -0.18
N THR A 77 -8.91 3.63 -0.79
CA THR A 77 -8.40 3.40 -2.15
C THR A 77 -6.94 2.96 -2.17
N TRP A 78 -6.59 1.91 -1.43
CA TRP A 78 -5.28 1.28 -1.56
C TRP A 78 -5.32 0.16 -2.57
N SER A 79 -4.63 0.31 -3.70
CA SER A 79 -4.37 -0.80 -4.61
C SER A 79 -2.87 -0.92 -4.82
N VAL A 80 -2.29 -2.00 -4.30
CA VAL A 80 -0.85 -2.27 -4.39
C VAL A 80 -0.63 -3.38 -5.42
N PRO A 81 0.09 -3.11 -6.53
CA PRO A 81 0.42 -4.15 -7.49
C PRO A 81 1.38 -5.18 -6.88
N ALA A 82 1.37 -6.41 -7.38
CA ALA A 82 2.30 -7.45 -6.97
C ALA A 82 3.76 -6.97 -7.14
N SER A 83 4.60 -7.22 -6.15
CA SER A 83 5.98 -6.71 -6.04
C SER A 83 6.09 -5.18 -6.03
N GLY A 84 5.00 -4.46 -5.75
CA GLY A 84 4.95 -3.01 -5.70
C GLY A 84 4.74 -2.45 -4.31
N SER A 85 4.73 -1.13 -4.21
CA SER A 85 4.36 -0.40 -3.01
C SER A 85 3.49 0.79 -3.34
N GLN A 86 2.75 1.25 -2.34
CA GLN A 86 2.00 2.50 -2.37
C GLN A 86 2.25 3.24 -1.07
N THR A 87 2.14 4.57 -1.12
CA THR A 87 2.32 5.42 0.06
C THR A 87 1.19 6.42 0.14
N ALA A 88 0.63 6.57 1.34
CA ALA A 88 -0.37 7.57 1.68
C ALA A 88 0.16 8.52 2.77
N GLY A 89 -0.38 9.72 2.82
CA GLY A 89 -0.04 10.72 3.83
C GLY A 89 -1.11 10.84 4.91
N ILE A 90 -0.66 11.04 6.15
CA ILE A 90 -1.50 11.43 7.27
C ILE A 90 -0.87 12.67 7.89
N CYS A 91 -1.55 13.79 7.81
CA CYS A 91 -1.14 14.98 8.55
C CYS A 91 -1.69 14.88 9.97
N VAL A 92 -0.80 15.08 10.95
CA VAL A 92 -1.12 15.04 12.37
C VAL A 92 -0.98 16.44 12.93
N LYS A 93 -2.00 16.95 13.62
CA LYS A 93 -1.99 18.28 14.22
C LYS A 93 -2.03 18.19 15.74
N ASN A 94 -1.12 18.90 16.39
CA ASN A 94 -1.16 19.10 17.84
C ASN A 94 -2.23 20.14 18.17
N ILE A 95 -3.33 19.71 18.81
CA ILE A 95 -4.42 20.59 19.24
C ILE A 95 -4.33 21.00 20.72
N SER A 96 -3.30 20.53 21.42
CA SER A 96 -3.07 20.91 22.81
C SER A 96 -2.45 22.31 22.94
N THR A 97 -2.30 22.78 24.17
CA THR A 97 -1.66 24.06 24.52
C THR A 97 -0.15 23.97 24.72
N SER A 98 0.46 22.80 24.51
CA SER A 98 1.88 22.55 24.79
C SER A 98 2.52 21.67 23.74
N SER A 99 3.85 21.55 23.77
CA SER A 99 4.56 20.68 22.83
C SER A 99 4.41 19.22 23.24
N HIS A 100 4.05 18.33 22.32
CA HIS A 100 3.87 16.90 22.56
C HIS A 100 4.51 16.07 21.44
N THR A 101 4.89 14.85 21.76
CA THR A 101 5.28 13.82 20.77
C THR A 101 4.09 12.88 20.54
N PHE A 102 3.93 12.37 19.32
CA PHE A 102 3.01 11.27 19.06
C PHE A 102 3.76 9.99 18.71
N THR A 103 3.12 8.86 18.96
CA THR A 103 3.54 7.54 18.51
C THR A 103 2.54 7.04 17.48
N VAL A 104 3.04 6.64 16.32
CA VAL A 104 2.24 5.97 15.29
C VAL A 104 2.52 4.49 15.36
N THR A 105 1.47 3.69 15.42
CA THR A 105 1.57 2.22 15.34
C THR A 105 0.64 1.71 14.26
N THR A 106 1.16 0.88 13.37
CA THR A 106 0.36 0.17 12.36
C THR A 106 0.26 -1.31 12.67
N THR A 107 -0.91 -1.88 12.41
CA THR A 107 -1.09 -3.33 12.50
C THR A 107 -0.23 -4.04 11.46
N ALA A 108 0.51 -5.06 11.88
CA ALA A 108 1.20 -5.94 10.95
C ALA A 108 0.19 -6.70 10.07
N LEU A 109 0.43 -6.73 8.77
CA LEU A 109 -0.30 -7.58 7.84
C LEU A 109 0.44 -8.91 7.68
N THR A 110 -0.31 -9.97 7.36
CA THR A 110 0.22 -11.32 7.18
C THR A 110 0.42 -11.66 5.70
N GLY A 111 1.30 -12.61 5.41
CA GLY A 111 1.59 -13.07 4.05
C GLY A 111 2.65 -12.20 3.38
N SER A 112 2.48 -11.94 2.08
CA SER A 112 3.43 -11.16 1.27
C SER A 112 3.23 -9.64 1.39
N VAL A 113 2.37 -9.15 2.29
CA VAL A 113 2.06 -7.71 2.41
C VAL A 113 2.58 -7.16 3.73
N THR A 114 3.27 -6.02 3.68
CA THR A 114 3.78 -5.31 4.85
C THR A 114 3.25 -3.88 4.88
N VAL A 115 3.11 -3.34 6.08
CA VAL A 115 2.75 -1.93 6.33
C VAL A 115 3.83 -1.32 7.20
N ALA A 116 4.28 -0.13 6.85
CA ALA A 116 5.26 0.62 7.62
C ALA A 116 4.87 2.10 7.63
N CYS A 117 5.33 2.81 8.65
CA CYS A 117 5.23 4.25 8.80
C CYS A 117 6.61 4.89 8.85
N SER A 118 6.67 6.14 8.43
CA SER A 118 7.77 7.05 8.71
C SER A 118 7.22 8.47 8.85
N ASP A 119 7.90 9.33 9.57
CA ASP A 119 7.59 10.76 9.65
C ASP A 119 8.73 11.59 9.05
N ALA A 120 8.55 12.91 9.01
CA ALA A 120 9.56 13.81 8.49
C ALA A 120 10.88 13.75 9.29
N THR A 121 10.82 13.39 10.59
CA THR A 121 12.00 13.34 11.46
C THR A 121 12.62 11.95 11.58
N ASN A 122 11.84 10.87 11.43
CA ASN A 122 12.33 9.50 11.31
C ASN A 122 11.89 8.89 9.97
N PRO A 123 12.66 9.12 8.89
CA PRO A 123 12.30 8.65 7.55
C PRO A 123 12.42 7.12 7.38
N THR A 124 12.95 6.41 8.39
CA THR A 124 13.14 4.96 8.34
C THR A 124 11.79 4.23 8.51
N PRO A 125 11.36 3.42 7.52
CA PRO A 125 10.10 2.69 7.62
C PRO A 125 10.09 1.71 8.81
N SER A 126 9.09 1.83 9.67
CA SER A 126 8.90 0.96 10.84
C SER A 126 7.40 0.76 11.11
N ALA A 127 7.02 -0.38 11.70
CA ALA A 127 5.64 -0.59 12.14
C ALA A 127 5.21 0.40 13.24
N THR A 128 6.19 0.88 14.01
CA THR A 128 6.02 1.88 15.06
C THR A 128 7.07 2.97 14.93
N ILE A 129 6.64 4.23 15.00
CA ILE A 129 7.51 5.42 15.03
C ILE A 129 7.08 6.36 16.14
N THR A 130 8.01 7.14 16.67
CA THR A 130 7.73 8.21 17.64
C THR A 130 8.27 9.51 17.07
N SER A 131 7.40 10.51 16.93
CA SER A 131 7.75 11.80 16.36
C SER A 131 8.73 12.58 17.24
N ALA A 132 9.39 13.57 16.64
CA ALA A 132 9.94 14.67 17.42
C ALA A 132 8.81 15.45 18.14
N SER A 133 9.18 16.29 19.11
CA SER A 133 8.21 17.13 19.82
C SER A 133 7.60 18.16 18.86
N ILE A 134 6.28 18.14 18.72
CA ILE A 134 5.50 19.04 17.87
C ILE A 134 4.93 20.16 18.71
N LEU A 135 5.23 21.40 18.36
CA LEU A 135 4.72 22.60 19.02
C LEU A 135 3.19 22.68 18.95
N ALA A 136 2.59 23.36 19.92
CA ALA A 136 1.15 23.61 19.94
C ALA A 136 0.66 24.26 18.64
N GLY A 137 -0.43 23.73 18.07
CA GLY A 137 -1.01 24.20 16.81
C GLY A 137 -0.24 23.81 15.54
N SER A 138 0.95 23.22 15.67
CA SER A 138 1.77 22.79 14.53
C SER A 138 1.34 21.40 14.03
N THR A 139 1.84 21.06 12.85
CA THR A 139 1.50 19.83 12.14
C THR A 139 2.74 19.06 11.77
N ASP A 140 2.63 17.75 11.69
CA ASP A 140 3.64 16.85 11.14
C ASP A 140 3.04 15.95 10.06
N LEU A 141 3.87 15.46 9.16
CA LEU A 141 3.48 14.54 8.11
C LEU A 141 4.00 13.14 8.43
N VAL A 142 3.06 12.23 8.63
CA VAL A 142 3.31 10.79 8.68
C VAL A 142 3.01 10.21 7.31
N THR A 143 3.91 9.37 6.80
CA THR A 143 3.66 8.58 5.61
C THR A 143 3.47 7.12 6.00
N VAL A 144 2.42 6.51 5.47
CA VAL A 144 2.16 5.07 5.61
C VAL A 144 2.44 4.44 4.27
N THR A 145 3.29 3.41 4.24
CA THR A 145 3.64 2.67 3.04
C THR A 145 3.17 1.23 3.17
N VAL A 146 2.45 0.74 2.17
CA VAL A 146 2.07 -0.67 2.05
C VAL A 146 2.83 -1.26 0.89
N SER A 147 3.51 -2.37 1.12
CA SER A 147 4.30 -3.08 0.12
C SER A 147 3.79 -4.49 -0.06
N ALA A 148 3.71 -4.97 -1.29
CA ALA A 148 3.29 -6.31 -1.64
C ALA A 148 4.46 -7.09 -2.26
N GLY A 149 4.57 -8.38 -1.93
CA GLY A 149 5.50 -9.32 -2.53
C GLY A 149 4.97 -9.90 -3.85
N SER A 150 5.61 -10.98 -4.31
CA SER A 150 5.51 -11.47 -5.69
C SER A 150 4.23 -12.23 -6.06
N ALA A 151 3.38 -12.58 -5.09
CA ALA A 151 2.08 -13.19 -5.37
C ALA A 151 1.12 -13.03 -4.18
N SER A 152 0.10 -12.19 -4.34
CA SER A 152 -1.05 -12.17 -3.42
C SER A 152 -2.25 -11.52 -4.11
N SER A 153 -3.42 -12.14 -3.94
CA SER A 153 -4.72 -11.61 -4.33
C SER A 153 -5.63 -11.57 -3.11
N GLY A 154 -6.54 -10.61 -3.07
CA GLY A 154 -7.50 -10.44 -1.98
C GLY A 154 -7.57 -9.01 -1.47
N SER A 155 -8.36 -8.85 -0.40
CA SER A 155 -8.51 -7.59 0.32
C SER A 155 -7.96 -7.72 1.73
N LEU A 156 -7.13 -6.77 2.15
CA LEU A 156 -6.59 -6.70 3.51
C LEU A 156 -6.97 -5.37 4.16
N SER A 157 -7.06 -5.37 5.49
CA SER A 157 -7.35 -4.15 6.26
C SER A 157 -6.27 -3.96 7.31
N PHE A 158 -5.79 -2.74 7.43
CA PHE A 158 -4.84 -2.35 8.47
C PHE A 158 -5.35 -1.11 9.20
N THR A 159 -4.85 -0.93 10.41
CA THR A 159 -5.19 0.23 11.25
C THR A 159 -3.93 0.93 11.68
N THR A 160 -3.93 2.26 11.52
CA THR A 160 -2.90 3.17 12.00
C THR A 160 -3.44 3.92 13.22
N ASN A 161 -2.80 3.73 14.36
CA ASN A 161 -3.13 4.43 15.60
C ASN A 161 -2.11 5.54 15.84
N ILE A 162 -2.57 6.74 16.19
CA ILE A 162 -1.76 7.90 16.54
C ILE A 162 -2.08 8.26 17.98
N ALA A 163 -1.10 8.21 18.88
CA ALA A 163 -1.28 8.47 20.32
C ALA A 163 -0.25 9.47 20.84
#